data_AF-A0A2V9IY99-F1
#
_entry.id   AF-A0A2V9IY99-F1
#
_cell.length_a   1.000
_cell.length_b   1.000
_cell.length_c   1.000
_cell.angle_alpha   90.00
_cell.angle_beta   90.00
_cell.angle_gamma   90.00
#
_symmetry.space_group_name_H-M   'P 1'
#
loop_
_entity.id
_entity.type
_entity.pdbx_description
1 polymer ?
#
loop_
_entity_poly.entity_id
_entity_poly.type
_entity_poly.pdbx_seq_one_letter_code
_entity_poly.pdbx_strand_id
1 'polypeptide(L)'
;MLHGGVRFGAHTQSHVALTAVGPDRMKDEVEGSRAELERALGVPIFTFAYPHGELDAAVQAAVEDAGFLGACSCHTGVNDPIVPSHALRRVEVRGAGSFIRFALALWLGIPGQSQFYRRNGGQAQAGPRVRGALDKEATDGNQP
;
A
#
# COMPACT_ATOMS: atom_id res chain seq x y z
N MET A 1 19.56 3.00 -17.60
CA MET A 1 19.02 2.93 -16.23
C MET A 1 18.65 1.51 -15.79
N LEU A 2 18.13 0.64 -16.68
CA LEU A 2 17.79 -0.76 -16.33
C LEU A 2 18.97 -1.57 -15.74
N HIS A 3 20.22 -1.24 -16.08
CA HIS A 3 21.40 -1.97 -15.60
C HIS A 3 22.04 -1.37 -14.33
N GLY A 4 21.40 -0.38 -13.70
CA GLY A 4 21.95 0.38 -12.56
C GLY A 4 21.31 0.09 -11.19
N GLY A 5 20.64 -1.07 -11.03
CA GLY A 5 19.90 -1.39 -9.80
C GLY A 5 18.54 -0.68 -9.66
N VAL A 6 18.10 0.04 -10.69
CA VAL A 6 16.80 0.74 -10.72
C VAL A 6 15.75 -0.16 -11.37
N ARG A 7 14.58 -0.24 -10.75
CA ARG A 7 13.39 -0.90 -11.32
C ARG A 7 12.32 0.14 -11.63
N PHE A 8 11.58 -0.08 -12.71
CA PHE A 8 10.43 0.74 -13.07
C PHE A 8 9.15 0.07 -12.59
N GLY A 9 8.22 0.87 -12.07
CA GLY A 9 6.88 0.47 -11.67
C GLY A 9 5.84 1.36 -12.33
N ALA A 10 4.60 0.88 -12.42
CA ALA A 10 3.49 1.60 -13.01
C ALA A 10 2.88 2.62 -12.02
N HIS A 11 2.28 3.69 -12.56
CA HIS A 11 1.69 4.77 -11.78
C HIS A 11 0.48 5.41 -12.47
N THR A 12 -0.38 4.55 -13.06
CA THR A 12 -1.41 4.87 -14.05
C THR A 12 -0.86 5.51 -15.34
N GLN A 13 -1.70 5.67 -16.36
CA GLN A 13 -1.29 6.30 -17.62
C GLN A 13 -1.30 7.82 -17.50
N SER A 14 -2.31 8.36 -16.81
CA SER A 14 -2.58 9.81 -16.77
C SER A 14 -2.58 10.43 -15.36
N HIS A 15 -2.16 9.68 -14.34
CA HIS A 15 -2.13 10.13 -12.94
C HIS A 15 -3.53 10.52 -12.39
N VAL A 16 -4.60 9.88 -12.88
CA VAL A 16 -5.95 10.09 -12.32
C VAL A 16 -6.10 9.40 -10.95
N ALA A 17 -6.94 10.00 -10.08
CA ALA A 17 -7.39 9.33 -8.87
C ALA A 17 -8.33 8.16 -9.24
N LEU A 18 -7.88 6.92 -9.02
CA LEU A 18 -8.63 5.72 -9.43
C LEU A 18 -9.96 5.56 -8.68
N THR A 19 -10.03 6.07 -7.46
CA THR A 19 -11.25 6.16 -6.63
C THR A 19 -12.33 7.08 -7.21
N ALA A 20 -11.98 7.92 -8.20
CA ALA A 20 -12.86 8.93 -8.79
C ALA A 20 -13.29 8.62 -10.23
N VAL A 21 -12.89 7.48 -10.79
CA VAL A 21 -13.22 7.08 -12.17
C VAL A 21 -14.02 5.79 -12.21
N GLY A 22 -14.74 5.58 -13.30
CA GLY A 22 -15.50 4.33 -13.52
C GLY A 22 -14.59 3.11 -13.73
N PRO A 23 -15.13 1.89 -13.57
CA PRO A 23 -14.36 0.64 -13.62
C PRO A 23 -13.61 0.42 -14.94
N ASP A 24 -14.22 0.72 -16.09
CA ASP A 24 -13.55 0.57 -17.39
C ASP A 24 -12.34 1.50 -17.51
N ARG A 25 -12.51 2.78 -17.10
CA ARG A 25 -11.40 3.75 -17.11
C ARG A 25 -10.31 3.36 -16.12
N MET A 26 -10.68 2.89 -14.94
CA MET A 26 -9.73 2.39 -13.94
C MET A 26 -8.91 1.22 -14.50
N LYS A 27 -9.56 0.25 -15.15
CA LYS A 27 -8.89 -0.88 -15.79
C LYS A 27 -7.92 -0.42 -16.88
N ASP A 28 -8.38 0.47 -17.77
CA ASP A 28 -7.55 1.03 -18.83
C ASP A 28 -6.32 1.75 -18.25
N GLU A 29 -6.49 2.57 -17.22
CA GLU A 29 -5.40 3.29 -16.56
C GLU A 29 -4.37 2.35 -15.92
N VAL A 30 -4.83 1.28 -15.28
CA VAL A 30 -3.97 0.31 -14.59
C VAL A 30 -3.26 -0.60 -15.60
N GLU A 31 -4.02 -1.34 -16.41
CA GLU A 31 -3.47 -2.31 -17.37
C GLU A 31 -2.70 -1.62 -18.50
N GLY A 32 -3.22 -0.50 -19.01
CA GLY A 32 -2.57 0.25 -20.07
C GLY A 32 -1.21 0.81 -19.64
N SER A 33 -1.07 1.28 -18.40
CA SER A 33 0.22 1.76 -17.88
C SER A 33 1.25 0.65 -17.80
N ARG A 34 0.82 -0.56 -17.43
CA ARG A 34 1.69 -1.75 -17.43
C ARG A 34 2.13 -2.10 -18.83
N ALA A 35 1.19 -2.26 -19.76
CA ALA A 35 1.45 -2.69 -21.13
C ALA A 35 2.34 -1.69 -21.88
N GLU A 36 2.14 -0.39 -21.68
CA GLU A 36 2.98 0.65 -22.27
C GLU A 36 4.42 0.60 -21.76
N LEU A 37 4.61 0.45 -20.44
CA LEU A 37 5.94 0.33 -19.85
C LEU A 37 6.64 -0.97 -20.27
N GLU A 38 5.95 -2.10 -20.29
CA GLU A 38 6.50 -3.38 -20.74
C GLU A 38 6.92 -3.32 -22.22
N ARG A 39 6.09 -2.70 -23.08
CA ARG A 39 6.41 -2.49 -24.49
C ARG A 39 7.62 -1.57 -24.67
N ALA A 40 7.72 -0.49 -23.89
CA ALA A 40 8.79 0.49 -24.02
C ALA A 40 10.13 0.00 -23.44
N LEU A 41 10.10 -0.79 -22.36
CA LEU A 41 11.29 -1.21 -21.62
C LEU A 41 11.74 -2.64 -21.96
N GLY A 42 10.88 -3.44 -22.60
CA GLY A 42 11.18 -4.84 -22.95
C GLY A 42 11.34 -5.76 -21.74
N VAL A 43 10.84 -5.35 -20.57
CA VAL A 43 10.91 -6.10 -19.31
C VAL A 43 9.55 -6.10 -18.62
N PRO A 44 9.21 -7.16 -17.86
CA PRO A 44 7.95 -7.21 -17.11
C PRO A 44 7.90 -6.15 -16.01
N ILE A 45 6.70 -5.61 -15.76
CA ILE A 45 6.45 -4.63 -14.70
C ILE A 45 5.64 -5.29 -13.58
N PHE A 46 6.20 -5.26 -12.37
CA PHE A 46 5.67 -6.01 -11.23
C PHE A 46 5.08 -5.13 -10.13
N THR A 47 5.40 -3.84 -10.11
CA THR A 47 5.02 -2.95 -9.01
C THR A 47 4.18 -1.79 -9.49
N PHE A 48 3.29 -1.32 -8.61
CA PHE A 48 2.40 -0.20 -8.85
C PHE A 48 2.52 0.84 -7.73
N ALA A 49 2.21 2.10 -8.03
CA ALA A 49 2.01 3.14 -7.02
C ALA A 49 0.66 3.82 -7.27
N TYR A 50 -0.14 4.02 -6.23
CA TYR A 50 -1.43 4.69 -6.37
C TYR A 50 -1.24 6.20 -6.53
N PRO A 51 -1.81 6.85 -7.56
CA PRO A 51 -1.86 8.31 -7.65
C PRO A 51 -2.44 8.91 -6.38
N HIS A 52 -1.79 9.94 -5.85
CA HIS A 52 -2.12 10.58 -4.56
C HIS A 52 -2.07 9.65 -3.33
N GLY A 53 -1.76 8.36 -3.50
CA GLY A 53 -1.81 7.34 -2.47
C GLY A 53 -3.23 6.91 -2.08
N GLU A 54 -4.23 7.27 -2.87
CA GLU A 54 -5.64 6.92 -2.63
C GLU A 54 -5.96 5.53 -3.17
N LEU A 55 -6.62 4.72 -2.35
CA LEU A 55 -7.13 3.41 -2.73
C LEU A 55 -8.37 3.08 -1.90
N ASP A 56 -9.23 2.25 -2.49
CA ASP A 56 -10.28 1.50 -1.82
C ASP A 56 -10.18 0.01 -2.22
N ALA A 57 -11.13 -0.81 -1.79
CA ALA A 57 -11.14 -2.24 -2.10
C ALA A 57 -11.26 -2.53 -3.61
N ALA A 58 -12.00 -1.72 -4.37
CA ALA A 58 -12.18 -1.91 -5.80
C ALA A 58 -10.91 -1.54 -6.57
N VAL A 59 -10.27 -0.43 -6.20
CA VAL A 59 -8.98 -0.01 -6.74
C VAL A 59 -7.89 -1.02 -6.44
N GLN A 60 -7.85 -1.55 -5.21
CA GLN A 60 -6.88 -2.58 -4.83
C GLN A 60 -7.07 -3.86 -5.65
N ALA A 61 -8.32 -4.33 -5.79
CA ALA A 61 -8.65 -5.50 -6.59
C ALA A 61 -8.26 -5.31 -8.07
N ALA A 62 -8.54 -4.15 -8.67
CA ALA A 62 -8.17 -3.86 -10.05
C ALA A 62 -6.65 -3.95 -10.29
N VAL A 63 -5.83 -3.51 -9.31
CA VAL A 63 -4.38 -3.62 -9.39
C VAL A 63 -3.91 -5.06 -9.17
N GLU A 64 -4.56 -5.82 -8.31
CA GLU A 64 -4.28 -7.25 -8.11
C GLU A 64 -4.61 -8.07 -9.37
N ASP A 65 -5.80 -7.87 -9.94
CA ASP A 65 -6.28 -8.54 -11.14
C ASP A 65 -5.43 -8.20 -12.38
N ALA A 66 -4.89 -6.98 -12.45
CA ALA A 66 -3.93 -6.58 -13.48
C ALA A 66 -2.57 -7.28 -13.35
N GLY A 67 -2.37 -8.13 -12.33
CA GLY A 67 -1.22 -9.02 -12.18
C GLY A 67 0.02 -8.36 -11.59
N PHE A 68 -0.12 -7.23 -10.87
CA PHE A 68 0.97 -6.65 -10.10
C PHE A 68 1.27 -7.50 -8.87
N LEU A 69 2.55 -7.63 -8.50
CA LEU A 69 3.00 -8.36 -7.31
C LEU A 69 2.93 -7.51 -6.03
N GLY A 70 2.88 -6.18 -6.17
CA GLY A 70 2.68 -5.29 -5.05
C GLY A 70 2.46 -3.84 -5.45
N ALA A 71 1.83 -3.08 -4.56
CA ALA A 71 1.45 -1.70 -4.81
C ALA A 71 1.63 -0.82 -3.57
N CYS A 72 2.16 0.39 -3.78
CA CYS A 72 2.46 1.35 -2.73
C CYS A 72 1.38 2.44 -2.64
N SER A 73 0.83 2.63 -1.44
CA SER A 73 0.02 3.78 -1.05
C SER A 73 0.90 4.93 -0.52
N CYS A 74 0.27 6.03 -0.07
CA CYS A 74 0.94 7.07 0.74
C CYS A 74 0.69 6.92 2.24
N HIS A 75 0.04 5.84 2.69
CA HIS A 75 -0.17 5.59 4.12
C HIS A 75 1.19 5.43 4.80
N THR A 76 1.41 6.16 5.88
CA THR A 76 2.70 6.09 6.59
C THR A 76 2.79 4.88 7.50
N GLY A 77 3.94 4.21 7.45
CA GLY A 77 4.29 3.15 8.41
C GLY A 77 5.30 2.16 7.86
N VAL A 78 5.68 1.23 8.72
CA VAL A 78 6.45 0.03 8.36
C VAL A 78 5.48 -1.04 7.84
N ASN A 79 5.97 -1.85 6.90
CA ASN A 79 5.25 -3.00 6.38
C ASN A 79 5.70 -4.26 7.13
N ASP A 80 4.73 -5.04 7.57
CA ASP A 80 4.90 -6.39 8.13
C ASP A 80 4.10 -7.39 7.27
N PRO A 81 4.25 -8.72 7.45
CA PRO A 81 3.58 -9.72 6.61
C PRO A 81 2.04 -9.68 6.63
N ILE A 82 1.41 -8.97 7.57
CA ILE A 82 -0.05 -8.81 7.65
C ILE A 82 -0.52 -7.67 6.72
N VAL A 83 0.37 -6.73 6.38
CA VAL A 83 0.04 -5.65 5.44
C VAL A 83 -0.12 -6.26 4.03
N PRO A 84 -1.26 -6.03 3.35
CA PRO A 84 -1.45 -6.54 2.00
C PRO A 84 -0.37 -6.04 1.05
N SER A 85 0.14 -6.92 0.19
CA SER A 85 1.15 -6.59 -0.83
C SER A 85 0.70 -5.46 -1.76
N HIS A 86 -0.61 -5.31 -1.96
CA HIS A 86 -1.22 -4.29 -2.82
C HIS A 86 -1.66 -3.04 -2.04
N ALA A 87 -1.29 -2.91 -0.77
CA ALA A 87 -1.59 -1.74 0.06
C ALA A 87 -0.39 -1.34 0.93
N LEU A 88 0.83 -1.48 0.38
CA LEU A 88 2.06 -1.19 1.11
C LEU A 88 2.10 0.27 1.57
N ARG A 89 2.58 0.46 2.78
CA ARG A 89 2.84 1.73 3.43
C ARG A 89 4.19 2.29 2.98
N ARG A 90 4.33 3.61 3.06
CA ARG A 90 5.57 4.33 2.72
C ARG A 90 5.92 5.38 3.77
N VAL A 91 7.19 5.62 3.98
CA VAL A 91 7.68 6.73 4.81
C VAL A 91 8.07 7.89 3.91
N GLU A 92 7.43 9.05 4.10
CA GLU A 92 7.76 10.26 3.36
C GLU A 92 9.12 10.81 3.82
N VAL A 93 10.05 10.97 2.87
CA VAL A 93 11.34 11.62 3.11
C VAL A 93 11.24 13.07 2.64
N ARG A 94 11.42 14.03 3.56
CA ARG A 94 11.44 15.47 3.25
C ARG A 94 12.87 16.01 3.28
N GLY A 95 13.19 16.89 2.33
CA GLY A 95 14.55 17.45 2.18
C GLY A 95 15.05 18.31 3.35
N ALA A 96 14.16 18.82 4.21
CA ALA A 96 14.52 19.63 5.37
C ALA A 96 14.81 18.82 6.66
N GLY A 97 14.80 17.48 6.58
CA GLY A 97 15.02 16.62 7.74
C GLY A 97 16.49 16.44 8.09
N SER A 98 16.81 16.33 9.39
CA SER A 98 18.14 15.88 9.82
C SER A 98 18.34 14.40 9.52
N PHE A 99 19.60 13.95 9.39
CA PHE A 99 19.92 12.53 9.26
C PHE A 99 19.39 11.68 10.41
N ILE A 100 19.36 12.21 11.63
CA ILE A 100 18.75 11.54 12.79
C ILE A 100 17.25 11.33 12.54
N ARG A 101 16.55 12.35 12.04
CA ARG A 101 15.13 12.24 11.72
C ARG A 101 14.89 11.22 10.60
N PHE A 102 15.75 11.19 9.58
CA PHE A 102 15.69 10.18 8.52
C PHE A 102 15.88 8.76 9.09
N ALA A 103 16.91 8.54 9.91
CA ALA A 103 17.18 7.24 10.54
C ALA A 103 16.01 6.78 11.42
N LEU A 104 15.45 7.68 12.23
CA LEU A 104 14.27 7.40 13.05
C LEU A 104 13.03 7.08 12.21
N ALA A 105 12.84 7.78 11.08
CA ALA A 105 11.71 7.52 10.20
C ALA A 105 11.79 6.13 9.55
N LEU A 106 12.99 5.67 9.16
CA LEU A 106 13.20 4.31 8.66
C LEU A 106 12.94 3.24 9.72
N TRP A 107 13.40 3.48 10.95
CA TRP A 107 13.35 2.46 12.00
C TRP A 107 11.98 2.35 12.65
N LEU A 108 11.30 3.48 12.84
CA LEU A 108 10.05 3.53 13.60
C LEU A 108 8.82 3.71 12.71
N GLY A 109 9.00 3.97 11.41
CA GLY A 109 7.90 4.33 10.51
C GLY A 109 7.13 5.55 10.98
N ILE A 110 7.79 6.46 11.73
CA ILE A 110 7.14 7.63 12.33
C ILE A 110 6.47 8.43 11.22
N PRO A 111 5.20 8.87 11.42
CA PRO A 111 4.58 9.80 10.50
C PRO A 111 5.47 11.03 10.34
N GLY A 112 6.01 11.21 9.13
CA GLY A 112 6.14 12.55 8.60
C GLY A 112 4.79 13.23 8.82
N GLN A 113 4.76 14.50 9.25
CA GLN A 113 3.53 15.26 9.52
C GLN A 113 2.69 15.36 8.23
N SER A 114 2.03 14.28 7.83
CA SER A 114 1.26 14.16 6.60
C SER A 114 -0.16 14.58 6.93
N GLN A 115 -0.38 15.89 6.88
CA GLN A 115 -1.73 16.49 6.95
C GLN A 115 -2.59 16.10 5.74
N PHE A 116 -1.98 15.56 4.67
CA PHE A 116 -2.68 15.17 3.44
C PHE A 116 -3.65 13.99 3.64
N TYR A 117 -3.24 12.92 4.32
CA TYR A 117 -4.13 11.76 4.52
C TYR A 117 -5.20 12.00 5.62
N ARG A 118 -4.92 12.90 6.57
CA ARG A 118 -5.88 13.24 7.66
C ARG A 118 -7.10 14.03 7.20
N ARG A 119 -7.10 14.56 5.98
CA ARG A 119 -8.17 15.45 5.47
C ARG A 119 -9.23 14.76 4.61
N ASN A 120 -8.96 13.56 4.07
CA ASN A 120 -9.87 12.84 3.16
C ASN A 120 -10.51 11.56 3.76
N GLY A 121 -10.52 11.38 5.08
CA GLY A 121 -11.44 10.43 5.74
C GLY A 121 -11.22 8.94 5.47
N GLY A 122 -10.07 8.53 4.91
CA GLY A 122 -9.71 7.12 4.81
C GLY A 122 -9.41 6.55 6.18
N GLN A 123 -10.41 5.97 6.84
CA GLN A 123 -10.14 5.10 7.98
C GLN A 123 -9.38 3.89 7.45
N ALA A 124 -8.10 3.81 7.79
CA ALA A 124 -7.40 2.54 7.83
C ALA A 124 -8.25 1.61 8.71
N GLN A 125 -8.94 0.65 8.09
CA GLN A 125 -9.62 -0.37 8.86
C GLN A 125 -8.55 -1.10 9.66
N ALA A 126 -8.59 -0.91 10.98
CA ALA A 126 -7.81 -1.69 11.90
C ALA A 126 -8.27 -3.16 11.74
N GLY A 127 -7.38 -4.02 11.26
CA GLY A 127 -7.60 -5.46 11.28
C GLY A 127 -7.96 -5.93 12.70
N PRO A 128 -8.75 -7.00 12.83
CA PRO A 128 -9.32 -7.39 14.11
C PRO A 128 -8.20 -7.72 15.11
N ARG A 129 -8.22 -7.04 16.26
CA ARG A 129 -7.38 -7.42 17.40
C ARG A 129 -7.90 -8.75 17.93
N VAL A 130 -7.21 -9.84 17.62
CA VAL A 130 -7.39 -11.11 18.33
C VAL A 130 -6.92 -10.89 19.77
N ARG A 131 -7.86 -10.62 20.68
CA ARG A 131 -7.62 -10.74 22.12
C ARG A 131 -7.67 -12.21 22.46
N GLY A 132 -6.52 -12.79 22.82
CA GLY A 132 -6.46 -14.12 23.42
C GLY A 132 -7.29 -14.13 24.70
N ALA A 133 -8.35 -14.91 24.71
CA ALA A 133 -9.03 -15.33 25.93
C ALA A 133 -8.31 -16.58 26.45
N LEU A 134 -7.56 -16.40 27.53
CA LEU A 134 -7.18 -17.49 28.41
C LEU A 134 -8.42 -17.82 29.23
N ASP A 135 -9.16 -18.86 28.82
CA ASP A 135 -10.23 -19.40 29.65
C ASP A 135 -9.60 -20.31 30.71
N LYS A 136 -9.68 -19.81 31.94
CA LYS A 136 -9.32 -20.50 33.16
C LYS A 136 -10.26 -21.69 33.38
N GLU A 137 -9.66 -22.78 33.81
CA GLU A 137 -10.29 -23.99 34.33
C GLU A 137 -11.48 -23.67 35.24
N ALA A 138 -12.65 -24.19 34.87
CA ALA A 138 -13.76 -24.39 35.79
C ALA A 138 -13.73 -25.87 36.21
N THR A 139 -13.47 -26.06 37.51
CA THR A 139 -13.55 -27.32 38.24
C THR A 139 -14.93 -27.96 38.08
N ASP A 140 -14.97 -29.17 37.51
CA ASP A 140 -16.16 -30.04 37.54
C ASP A 140 -16.16 -30.84 38.86
N GLY A 141 -17.05 -30.43 39.76
CA GLY A 141 -17.32 -31.12 41.01
C GLY A 141 -18.55 -32.01 40.86
N ASN A 142 -18.28 -33.30 40.60
CA ASN A 142 -18.90 -34.49 41.20
C ASN A 142 -20.45 -34.55 41.29
N GLN A 143 -21.05 -35.40 40.47
CA GLN A 143 -22.24 -36.21 40.81
C GLN A 143 -21.80 -37.60 41.31
N PRO A 144 -22.63 -38.40 42.00
CA PRO A 144 -23.96 -38.13 42.56
C PRO A 144 -24.00 -38.00 44.09
#